data_AF-A0A7W1LMN5-F1
#
_entry.id   AF-A0A7W1LMN5-F1
#
_cell.length_a   1.000
_cell.length_b   1.000
_cell.length_c   1.000
_cell.angle_alpha   90.00
_cell.angle_beta   90.00
_cell.angle_gamma   90.00
#
_symmetry.space_group_name_H-M   'P 1'
#
loop_
_entity.id
_entity.type
_entity.pdbx_description
1 polymer ?
#
loop_
_entity_poly.entity_id
_entity_poly.type
_entity_poly.pdbx_seq_one_letter_code
_entity_poly.pdbx_strand_id
1 'polypeptide(L)' 'MDATRQLIERFFEALDRRDWVGFAAVLHPEVVYEIPQSRERIRGRDRYVRFNREYPG' A
#
# COMPACT_ATOMS: atom_id res chain seq x y z
N MET A 1 -11.42 17.77 -7.96
CA MET A 1 -10.34 16.85 -8.39
C MET A 1 -10.90 15.45 -8.48
N ASP A 2 -10.46 14.63 -9.45
CA ASP A 2 -10.91 13.24 -9.62
C ASP A 2 -10.71 12.44 -8.31
N ALA A 3 -11.71 11.65 -7.91
CA ALA A 3 -11.66 10.83 -6.69
C ALA A 3 -10.47 9.86 -6.70
N THR A 4 -10.11 9.33 -7.87
CA THR A 4 -8.97 8.43 -8.05
C THR A 4 -7.66 9.15 -7.79
N ARG A 5 -7.52 10.39 -8.30
CA ARG A 5 -6.34 11.22 -8.08
C ARG A 5 -6.12 11.50 -6.59
N GLN A 6 -7.17 11.89 -5.88
CA GLN A 6 -7.07 12.15 -4.44
C GLN A 6 -6.73 10.88 -3.64
N LEU A 7 -7.21 9.70 -4.08
CA LEU A 7 -6.89 8.43 -3.44
C LEU A 7 -5.40 8.10 -3.59
N ILE A 8 -4.84 8.26 -4.80
CA ILE A 8 -3.43 7.92 -5.04
C ILE A 8 -2.48 8.93 -4.36
N GLU A 9 -2.85 10.20 -4.28
CA GLU A 9 -2.10 11.21 -3.53
C GLU A 9 -2.01 10.84 -2.04
N ARG A 10 -3.13 10.45 -1.42
CA ARG A 10 -3.15 9.95 -0.03
C ARG A 10 -2.37 8.66 0.17
N PHE A 11 -2.39 7.76 -0.80
CA PHE A 11 -1.64 6.51 -0.76
C PHE A 11 -0.13 6.76 -0.65
N PHE A 12 0.41 7.64 -1.49
CA PHE A 12 1.83 7.97 -1.46
C PHE A 12 2.20 8.82 -0.24
N GLU A 13 1.38 9.80 0.14
CA GLU A 13 1.62 10.59 1.35
C GLU A 13 1.71 9.71 2.61
N ALA A 14 0.80 8.74 2.77
CA ALA A 14 0.81 7.83 3.91
C ALA A 14 2.05 6.92 3.90
N LEU A 15 2.48 6.42 2.74
CA LEU A 15 3.69 5.61 2.61
C LEU A 15 4.95 6.41 2.96
N ASP A 16 5.11 7.60 2.40
CA ASP A 16 6.28 8.47 2.62
C ASP A 16 6.44 8.84 4.09
N ARG A 17 5.31 9.12 4.76
CA ARG A 17 5.26 9.46 6.19
C ARG A 17 5.34 8.24 7.12
N ARG A 18 5.34 7.02 6.56
CA ARG A 18 5.21 5.76 7.31
C ARG A 18 3.97 5.72 8.22
N ASP A 19 2.88 6.37 7.79
CA ASP A 19 1.59 6.32 8.46
C ASP A 19 0.86 5.02 8.09
N TRP A 20 1.08 3.97 8.87
CA TRP A 20 0.51 2.66 8.59
C TRP A 20 -1.01 2.59 8.77
N VAL A 21 -1.59 3.47 9.59
CA VAL A 21 -3.04 3.52 9.79
C VAL A 21 -3.69 4.21 8.59
N GLY A 22 -3.16 5.36 8.17
CA GLY A 22 -3.60 6.06 6.97
C GLY A 22 -3.40 5.22 5.71
N PHE A 23 -2.28 4.51 5.60
CA PHE A 23 -2.01 3.62 4.48
C PHE A 23 -3.00 2.45 4.43
N ALA A 24 -3.31 1.83 5.56
CA ALA A 24 -4.33 0.78 5.64
C ALA A 24 -5.73 1.28 5.23
N ALA A 25 -6.06 2.55 5.53
CA ALA A 25 -7.39 3.11 5.25
C ALA A 25 -7.68 3.29 3.77
N VAL A 26 -6.65 3.44 2.91
CA VAL A 26 -6.81 3.62 1.46
C VAL A 26 -6.75 2.32 0.66
N LEU A 27 -6.54 1.18 1.35
CA LEU A 27 -6.40 -0.13 0.72
C LEU A 27 -7.68 -0.96 0.85
N HIS A 28 -8.05 -1.62 -0.25
CA HIS A 28 -9.06 -2.67 -0.20
C HIS A 28 -8.57 -3.83 0.71
N PRO A 29 -9.44 -4.45 1.54
CA PRO A 29 -9.04 -5.58 2.39
C PRO A 29 -8.35 -6.71 1.63
N GLU A 30 -8.76 -6.95 0.39
CA GLU A 30 -8.23 -7.99 -0.51
C GLU A 30 -7.23 -7.46 -1.56
N VAL A 31 -6.59 -6.31 -1.31
CA VAL A 31 -5.60 -5.76 -2.24
C VAL A 31 -4.54 -6.81 -2.61
N VAL A 32 -4.17 -6.82 -3.89
CA VAL A 32 -3.07 -7.63 -4.42
C VAL A 32 -1.98 -6.69 -4.90
N TYR A 33 -0.79 -6.83 -4.32
CA TYR A 33 0.41 -6.16 -4.79
C TYR A 33 1.27 -7.17 -5.54
N GLU A 34 1.74 -6.79 -6.73
CA GLU A 34 2.53 -7.67 -7.60
C GLU A 34 3.81 -6.97 -8.01
N ILE A 35 4.92 -7.72 -8.00
CA ILE A 35 6.18 -7.31 -8.61
C ILE A 35 6.47 -8.34 -9.71
N PRO A 36 6.01 -8.12 -10.96
CA PRO A 36 6.17 -9.10 -12.05
C PRO A 36 7.62 -9.51 -12.32
N GLN A 37 8.56 -8.59 -12.10
CA GLN A 37 10.00 -8.77 -12.33
C GLN A 37 10.60 -9.85 -11.42
N SER A 38 10.18 -9.91 -10.15
CA SER A 38 10.63 -10.91 -9.17
C SER A 38 9.63 -12.06 -9.00
N ARG A 39 8.46 -11.99 -9.66
CA ARG A 39 7.32 -12.91 -9.49
C ARG A 39 6.76 -12.93 -8.08
N GLU A 40 6.94 -11.84 -7.34
CA GLU A 40 6.38 -11.70 -6.00
C GLU A 40 4.92 -11.23 -6.06
N ARG A 41 4.11 -11.78 -5.16
CA ARG A 41 2.71 -11.39 -5.00
C ARG A 41 2.33 -11.39 -3.52
N ILE A 42 1.82 -10.26 -3.04
CA ILE A 42 1.30 -10.09 -1.69
C ILE A 42 -0.21 -9.95 -1.77
N ARG A 43 -0.94 -10.76 -0.99
CA ARG A 43 -2.41 -10.74 -0.92
C ARG A 43 -2.88 -10.31 0.45
N GLY A 44 -3.78 -9.33 0.46
CA GLY A 44 -4.45 -8.80 1.64
C GLY A 44 -3.74 -7.58 2.22
N ARG A 45 -4.56 -6.62 2.68
CA ARG A 45 -4.11 -5.35 3.23
C ARG A 45 -3.07 -5.52 4.33
N ASP A 46 -3.35 -6.34 5.34
CA ASP A 46 -2.51 -6.43 6.52
C ASP A 46 -1.11 -6.97 6.19
N ARG A 47 -1.02 -7.92 5.25
CA ARG A 47 0.28 -8.41 4.75
C ARG A 47 1.03 -7.34 3.97
N TYR A 48 0.33 -6.56 3.15
CA TYR A 48 0.95 -5.50 2.36
C TYR A 48 1.44 -4.32 3.23
N VAL A 49 0.67 -3.93 4.25
CA VAL A 49 1.10 -2.92 5.24
C VAL A 49 2.32 -3.43 6.01
N ARG A 50 2.32 -4.69 6.44
CA ARG A 50 3.47 -5.30 7.13
C ARG A 50 4.72 -5.28 6.26
N PHE A 51 4.61 -5.69 4.99
CA PHE A 51 5.71 -5.64 4.04
C PHE A 51 6.34 -4.24 3.93
N ASN A 52 5.52 -3.20 3.74
CA ASN A 52 6.02 -1.82 3.64
C ASN A 52 6.66 -1.33 4.96
N ARG A 53 6.14 -1.76 6.11
CA ARG A 53 6.70 -1.42 7.42
C ARG A 53 8.08 -2.01 7.64
N GLU A 54 8.30 -3.23 7.15
CA GLU A 54 9.53 -4.01 7.34
C GLU A 54 10.60 -3.71 6.26
N TYR A 55 10.28 -2.95 5.20
CA TYR A 55 11.20 -2.62 4.11
C TYR A 55 12.09 -1.37 4.38
N PRO A 56 13.34 -1.30 3.86
CA PRO A 56 14.16 -2.39 3.33
C PRO A 56 14.86 -3.06 4.51
N GLY A 57 14.31 -4.19 4.98
CA GLY A 57 14.95 -4.98 6.04
C GLY A 57 16.34 -5.45 5.66
#